data_AF-A0A600JGB6-F1
#
_entry.id   AF-A0A600JGB6-F1
#
_cell.length_a   1.000
_cell.length_b   1.000
_cell.length_c   1.000
_cell.angle_alpha   90.00
_cell.angle_beta   90.00
_cell.angle_gamma   90.00
#
_symmetry.space_group_name_H-M   'P 1'
#
loop_
_entity.id
_entity.type
_entity.pdbx_description
1 polymer ?
#
loop_
_entity_poly.entity_id
_entity_poly.type
_entity_poly.pdbx_seq_one_letter_code
_entity_poly.pdbx_strand_id
1 'polypeptide(L)'
;MKSIQDVRRQNLRDLIDREFDGVQTRLAERMATQANLVNRWVLGKKVIGDQVARKIETAANKPRNWLDIDRSLTLDSFTPVGPTDIGIIAAHNLERWMRESDELNSQGKLQRASGISQNTVSRMLNNEVSVSVSTLEAIASAFGRHGYELLIHPQDQSTIKYDRSRYALLPQSEKDKIESYIEFVLSQNNKTKD
;
A
#
# COMPACT_ATOMS: atom_id res chain seq x y z
N MET A 1 1.38 -22.39 4.13
CA MET A 1 1.30 -22.21 2.66
C MET A 1 -0.17 -22.05 2.30
N LYS A 2 -0.61 -20.89 1.80
CA LYS A 2 -2.02 -20.69 1.44
C LYS A 2 -2.34 -21.49 0.18
N SER A 3 -3.56 -22.02 0.07
CA SER A 3 -4.02 -22.64 -1.17
C SER A 3 -4.12 -21.56 -2.25
N ILE A 4 -3.87 -21.92 -3.51
CA ILE A 4 -4.11 -21.02 -4.66
C ILE A 4 -5.54 -20.46 -4.67
N GLN A 5 -6.50 -21.23 -4.13
CA GLN A 5 -7.90 -20.81 -4.02
C GLN A 5 -8.08 -19.70 -2.98
N ASP A 6 -7.36 -19.78 -1.86
CA ASP A 6 -7.37 -18.77 -0.80
C ASP A 6 -6.67 -17.50 -1.27
N VAL A 7 -5.55 -17.64 -2.00
CA VAL A 7 -4.82 -16.53 -2.63
C VAL A 7 -5.72 -15.78 -3.60
N ARG A 8 -6.37 -16.50 -4.53
CA ARG A 8 -7.33 -15.90 -5.48
C ARG A 8 -8.49 -15.19 -4.79
N ARG A 9 -9.03 -15.80 -3.73
CA ARG A 9 -10.14 -15.23 -2.97
C ARG A 9 -9.74 -13.96 -2.25
N GLN A 10 -8.56 -13.94 -1.63
CA GLN A 10 -8.03 -12.75 -0.97
C GLN A 10 -7.79 -11.65 -2.00
N ASN A 11 -7.06 -11.95 -3.07
CA ASN A 11 -6.81 -11.00 -4.15
C ASN A 11 -8.10 -10.47 -4.79
N LEU A 12 -9.15 -11.28 -4.92
CA LEU A 12 -10.47 -10.83 -5.40
C LEU A 12 -11.15 -9.84 -4.44
N ARG A 13 -11.04 -10.05 -3.13
CA ARG A 13 -11.59 -9.11 -2.14
C ARG A 13 -10.90 -7.76 -2.24
N ASP A 14 -9.58 -7.78 -2.28
CA ASP A 14 -8.75 -6.58 -2.37
C ASP A 14 -9.03 -5.85 -3.69
N LEU A 15 -9.21 -6.59 -4.78
CA LEU A 15 -9.58 -6.05 -6.08
C LEU A 15 -10.95 -5.34 -6.06
N ILE A 16 -11.97 -5.96 -5.46
CA ILE A 16 -13.32 -5.37 -5.37
C ILE A 16 -13.29 -4.10 -4.52
N ASP A 17 -12.58 -4.13 -3.40
CA ASP A 17 -12.44 -2.98 -2.52
C ASP A 17 -11.75 -1.80 -3.23
N ARG A 18 -10.64 -2.07 -3.91
CA ARG A 18 -9.77 -1.05 -4.52
C ARG A 18 -10.26 -0.48 -5.85
N GLU A 19 -10.87 -1.30 -6.69
CA GLU A 19 -11.21 -0.92 -8.08
C GLU A 19 -12.70 -0.83 -8.35
N PHE A 20 -13.51 -1.38 -7.45
CA PHE A 20 -14.96 -1.38 -7.59
C PHE A 20 -15.64 -0.67 -6.41
N ASP A 21 -14.88 0.13 -5.62
CA ASP A 21 -15.32 0.86 -4.43
C ASP A 21 -16.03 -0.05 -3.40
N GLY A 22 -15.58 -1.29 -3.26
CA GLY A 22 -16.24 -2.31 -2.42
C GLY A 22 -17.54 -2.87 -2.99
N VAL A 23 -17.99 -2.41 -4.16
CA VAL A 23 -19.27 -2.76 -4.76
C VAL A 23 -19.14 -3.96 -5.71
N GLN A 24 -19.50 -5.14 -5.23
CA GLN A 24 -19.43 -6.40 -5.99
C GLN A 24 -20.25 -6.40 -7.29
N THR A 25 -21.35 -5.64 -7.35
CA THR A 25 -22.22 -5.58 -8.54
C THR A 25 -21.52 -4.95 -9.73
N ARG A 26 -20.63 -3.97 -9.52
CA ARG A 26 -19.88 -3.31 -10.58
C ARG A 26 -18.90 -4.27 -11.27
N LEU A 27 -18.24 -5.12 -10.51
CA LEU A 27 -17.40 -6.19 -11.07
C LEU A 27 -18.27 -7.19 -11.85
N ALA A 28 -19.43 -7.56 -11.30
CA ALA A 28 -20.35 -8.49 -11.94
C ALA A 28 -20.83 -7.98 -13.31
N GLU A 29 -21.21 -6.70 -13.39
CA GLU A 29 -21.60 -6.01 -14.64
C GLU A 29 -20.47 -6.05 -15.67
N ARG A 30 -19.25 -5.69 -15.24
CA ARG A 30 -18.07 -5.66 -16.12
C ARG A 30 -17.66 -7.04 -16.64
N MET A 31 -17.94 -8.09 -15.85
CA MET A 31 -17.73 -9.48 -16.26
C MET A 31 -18.90 -10.07 -17.07
N ALA A 32 -20.02 -9.35 -17.22
CA ALA A 32 -21.29 -9.89 -17.68
C ALA A 32 -21.67 -11.18 -16.93
N THR A 33 -21.66 -11.12 -15.59
CA THR A 33 -22.03 -12.23 -14.70
C THR A 33 -23.04 -11.79 -13.65
N GLN A 34 -23.68 -12.77 -12.99
CA GLN A 34 -24.62 -12.49 -11.90
C GLN A 34 -23.87 -12.03 -10.64
N ALA A 35 -24.34 -10.96 -10.00
CA ALA A 35 -23.74 -10.44 -8.76
C ALA A 35 -23.67 -11.47 -7.62
N ASN A 36 -24.67 -12.36 -7.53
CA ASN A 36 -24.68 -13.47 -6.57
C ASN A 36 -23.48 -14.42 -6.76
N LEU A 37 -23.01 -14.59 -7.99
CA LEU A 37 -21.86 -15.44 -8.28
C LEU A 37 -20.56 -14.83 -7.72
N VAL A 38 -20.38 -13.52 -7.89
CA VAL A 38 -19.25 -12.77 -7.31
C VAL A 38 -19.28 -12.85 -5.79
N ASN A 39 -20.45 -12.68 -5.18
CA ASN A 39 -20.63 -12.82 -3.73
C ASN A 39 -20.20 -14.19 -3.22
N ARG A 40 -20.59 -15.27 -3.93
CA ARG A 40 -20.20 -16.64 -3.56
C ARG A 40 -18.69 -16.87 -3.64
N TRP A 41 -17.99 -16.23 -4.59
CA TRP A 41 -16.52 -16.28 -4.65
C TRP A 41 -15.88 -15.54 -3.47
N VAL A 42 -16.35 -14.32 -3.16
CA VAL A 42 -15.86 -13.51 -2.04
C VAL A 42 -16.07 -14.20 -0.69
N LEU A 43 -17.23 -14.84 -0.50
CA LEU A 43 -17.55 -15.62 0.70
C LEU A 43 -16.88 -17.00 0.74
N GLY A 44 -16.20 -17.43 -0.32
CA GLY A 44 -15.57 -18.75 -0.41
C GLY A 44 -16.58 -19.91 -0.52
N LYS A 45 -17.87 -19.61 -0.73
CA LYS A 45 -18.92 -20.60 -1.01
C LYS A 45 -18.81 -21.20 -2.42
N LYS A 46 -17.95 -20.64 -3.26
CA LYS A 46 -17.58 -21.17 -4.58
C LYS A 46 -16.10 -20.87 -4.84
N VAL A 47 -15.39 -21.87 -5.36
CA VAL A 47 -13.97 -21.74 -5.70
C VAL A 47 -13.78 -20.93 -6.98
N ILE A 48 -12.69 -20.16 -7.03
CA ILE A 48 -12.22 -19.44 -8.22
C ILE A 48 -11.29 -20.38 -9.01
N GLY A 49 -11.84 -21.03 -10.03
CA GLY A 49 -11.07 -21.86 -10.98
C GLY A 49 -10.25 -21.01 -11.96
N ASP A 50 -9.39 -21.65 -12.75
CA ASP A 50 -8.46 -20.94 -13.65
C ASP A 50 -9.18 -20.05 -14.67
N GLN A 51 -10.18 -20.57 -15.39
CA GLN A 51 -10.95 -19.78 -16.35
C GLN A 51 -11.63 -18.56 -15.71
N VAL A 52 -12.17 -18.73 -14.49
CA VAL A 52 -12.80 -17.65 -13.74
C VAL A 52 -11.76 -16.61 -13.33
N ALA A 53 -10.58 -17.05 -12.87
CA ALA A 53 -9.48 -16.15 -12.51
C ALA A 53 -9.06 -15.30 -13.72
N ARG A 54 -8.84 -15.91 -14.89
CA ARG A 54 -8.52 -15.16 -16.12
C ARG A 54 -9.62 -14.17 -16.50
N LYS A 55 -10.88 -14.56 -16.38
CA LYS A 55 -12.01 -13.68 -16.68
C LYS A 55 -12.07 -12.48 -15.73
N ILE A 56 -11.82 -12.68 -14.44
CA ILE A 56 -11.74 -11.59 -13.45
C ILE A 56 -10.56 -10.66 -13.79
N GLU A 57 -9.39 -11.22 -14.08
CA GLU A 57 -8.19 -10.45 -14.47
C GLU A 57 -8.48 -9.58 -15.69
N THR A 58 -9.07 -10.12 -16.74
CA THR A 58 -9.45 -9.35 -17.93
C THR A 58 -10.47 -8.27 -17.62
N ALA A 59 -11.52 -8.58 -16.84
CA ALA A 59 -12.54 -7.59 -16.49
C ALA A 59 -11.97 -6.45 -15.65
N ALA A 60 -11.00 -6.72 -14.78
CA ALA A 60 -10.31 -5.74 -13.96
C ALA A 60 -9.06 -5.13 -14.63
N ASN A 61 -8.83 -5.41 -15.92
CA ASN A 61 -7.66 -4.93 -16.65
C ASN A 61 -6.33 -5.26 -15.94
N LYS A 62 -6.21 -6.47 -15.40
CA LYS A 62 -5.03 -6.97 -14.71
C LYS A 62 -4.20 -7.91 -15.60
N PRO A 63 -2.88 -7.97 -15.37
CA PRO A 63 -2.04 -8.92 -16.10
C PRO A 63 -2.45 -10.35 -15.76
N ARG A 64 -2.15 -11.27 -16.70
CA ARG A 64 -2.40 -12.69 -16.49
C ARG A 64 -1.64 -13.18 -15.24
N ASN A 65 -2.27 -14.07 -14.48
CA ASN A 65 -1.78 -14.63 -13.21
C ASN A 65 -1.78 -13.64 -12.05
N TRP A 66 -2.33 -12.44 -12.22
CA TRP A 66 -2.43 -11.49 -11.12
C TRP A 66 -3.21 -12.07 -9.92
N LEU A 67 -4.28 -12.83 -10.11
CA LEU A 67 -5.02 -13.41 -8.97
C LEU A 67 -4.28 -14.57 -8.28
N ASP A 68 -3.23 -15.10 -8.90
CA ASP A 68 -2.52 -16.31 -8.44
C ASP A 68 -1.34 -16.00 -7.52
N ILE A 69 -0.88 -14.75 -7.52
CA ILE A 69 0.29 -14.31 -6.77
C ILE A 69 -0.12 -14.15 -5.29
N ASP A 70 0.54 -14.89 -4.40
CA ASP A 70 0.38 -14.72 -2.95
C ASP A 70 1.11 -13.45 -2.51
N ARG A 71 0.36 -12.35 -2.45
CA ARG A 71 0.86 -11.03 -2.00
C ARG A 71 0.90 -10.89 -0.48
N SER A 72 0.53 -11.94 0.27
CA SER A 72 0.63 -11.91 1.73
C SER A 72 2.03 -12.22 2.26
N LEU A 73 2.93 -12.73 1.41
CA LEU A 73 4.28 -13.15 1.78
C LEU A 73 5.37 -12.09 1.53
N THR A 74 5.05 -10.91 1.00
CA THR A 74 6.04 -9.84 0.80
C THR A 74 6.39 -9.09 2.10
N LEU A 75 6.01 -9.61 3.28
CA LEU A 75 6.08 -8.88 4.55
C LEU A 75 6.90 -9.56 5.67
N ASP A 76 7.33 -10.81 5.51
CA ASP A 76 7.98 -11.57 6.61
C ASP A 76 9.51 -11.65 6.51
N SER A 77 10.11 -11.14 5.45
CA SER A 77 11.57 -11.12 5.30
C SER A 77 12.03 -9.76 4.76
N PHE A 78 12.74 -9.01 5.59
CA PHE A 78 13.52 -7.85 5.17
C PHE A 78 14.58 -8.32 4.16
N THR A 79 14.26 -8.22 2.87
CA THR A 79 15.23 -8.36 1.77
C THR A 79 15.52 -6.97 1.20
N PRO A 80 16.79 -6.58 1.02
CA PRO A 80 17.15 -5.32 0.38
C PRO A 80 16.50 -5.22 -0.99
N VAL A 81 15.76 -4.13 -1.15
CA VAL A 81 14.78 -3.80 -2.18
C VAL A 81 15.45 -3.66 -3.55
N GLY A 82 15.00 -4.43 -4.55
CA GLY A 82 15.33 -4.17 -5.95
C GLY A 82 14.51 -3.00 -6.52
N PRO A 83 14.85 -2.43 -7.68
CA PRO A 83 14.17 -1.25 -8.26
C PRO A 83 12.64 -1.38 -8.43
N THR A 84 12.11 -2.61 -8.46
CA THR A 84 10.69 -2.95 -8.61
C THR A 84 9.87 -2.90 -7.31
N ASP A 85 10.54 -2.80 -6.14
CA ASP A 85 9.88 -2.97 -4.83
C ASP A 85 9.52 -1.64 -4.14
N ILE A 86 10.09 -0.51 -4.60
CA ILE A 86 9.80 0.83 -4.03
C ILE A 86 8.34 1.25 -4.26
N GLY A 87 7.78 0.94 -5.43
CA GLY A 87 6.37 1.20 -5.72
C GLY A 87 5.42 0.39 -4.84
N ILE A 88 5.83 -0.83 -4.45
CA ILE A 88 5.08 -1.68 -3.50
C ILE A 88 5.08 -1.04 -2.11
N ILE A 89 6.24 -0.53 -1.67
CA ILE A 89 6.36 0.18 -0.38
C ILE A 89 5.46 1.41 -0.37
N ALA A 90 5.51 2.22 -1.44
CA ALA A 90 4.69 3.41 -1.59
C ALA A 90 3.19 3.10 -1.57
N ALA A 91 2.76 2.06 -2.29
CA ALA A 91 1.39 1.60 -2.30
C ALA A 91 0.92 1.13 -0.90
N HIS A 92 1.73 0.32 -0.23
CA HIS A 92 1.43 -0.20 1.10
C HIS A 92 1.34 0.91 2.16
N ASN A 93 2.30 1.85 2.13
CA ASN A 93 2.29 2.99 3.03
C ASN A 93 1.07 3.89 2.79
N LEU A 94 0.73 4.16 1.53
CA LEU A 94 -0.47 4.94 1.20
C LEU A 94 -1.74 4.24 1.68
N GLU A 95 -1.89 2.94 1.44
CA GLU A 95 -3.04 2.16 1.91
C GLU A 95 -3.17 2.19 3.43
N ARG A 96 -2.04 2.06 4.15
CA ARG A 96 -1.99 2.20 5.59
C ARG A 96 -2.46 3.58 6.04
N TRP A 97 -1.99 4.65 5.42
CA TRP A 97 -2.36 6.02 5.79
C TRP A 97 -3.85 6.28 5.54
N MET A 98 -4.40 5.78 4.43
CA MET A 98 -5.84 5.85 4.17
C MET A 98 -6.65 5.10 5.22
N ARG A 99 -6.23 3.90 5.61
CA ARG A 99 -6.92 3.10 6.64
C ARG A 99 -6.87 3.74 8.02
N GLU A 100 -5.78 4.42 8.35
CA GLU A 100 -5.59 5.11 9.65
C GLU A 100 -6.25 6.50 9.71
N SER A 101 -6.68 7.06 8.58
CA SER A 101 -7.27 8.41 8.49
C SER A 101 -8.79 8.38 8.39
N ASP A 102 -9.50 9.06 9.30
CA ASP A 102 -10.96 9.19 9.21
C ASP A 102 -11.42 10.08 8.04
N GLU A 103 -10.60 11.07 7.70
CA GLU A 103 -10.89 12.06 6.66
C GLU A 103 -10.50 11.61 5.25
N LEU A 104 -9.45 10.80 5.11
CA LEU A 104 -8.87 10.39 3.82
C LEU A 104 -8.93 8.87 3.58
N ASN A 105 -9.92 8.19 4.17
CA ASN A 105 -10.15 6.74 4.04
C ASN A 105 -10.68 6.23 2.69
N SER A 106 -10.76 7.06 1.66
CA SER A 106 -11.20 6.61 0.33
C SER A 106 -10.50 7.38 -0.78
N GLN A 107 -10.31 6.74 -1.93
CA GLN A 107 -9.60 7.34 -3.06
C GLN A 107 -10.32 8.60 -3.57
N GLY A 108 -11.66 8.64 -3.51
CA GLY A 108 -12.44 9.83 -3.88
C GLY A 108 -12.25 11.01 -2.91
N LYS A 109 -12.11 10.76 -1.60
CA LYS A 109 -11.75 11.81 -0.62
C LYS A 109 -10.31 12.28 -0.85
N LEU A 110 -9.38 11.35 -1.06
CA LEU A 110 -7.99 11.66 -1.35
C LEU A 110 -7.80 12.45 -2.65
N GLN A 111 -8.57 12.15 -3.70
CA GLN A 111 -8.57 12.94 -4.93
C GLN A 111 -8.93 14.40 -4.66
N ARG A 112 -9.98 14.65 -3.87
CA ARG A 112 -10.42 16.01 -3.56
C ARG A 112 -9.39 16.78 -2.75
N ALA A 113 -8.68 16.10 -1.85
CA ALA A 113 -7.68 16.73 -0.99
C ALA A 113 -6.33 16.96 -1.70
N SER A 114 -5.88 16.00 -2.54
CA SER A 114 -4.57 16.04 -3.20
C SER A 114 -4.58 16.67 -4.60
N GLY A 115 -5.77 16.83 -5.21
CA GLY A 115 -5.90 17.25 -6.61
C GLY A 115 -5.46 16.18 -7.63
N ILE A 116 -5.04 14.99 -7.17
CA ILE A 116 -4.63 13.88 -8.02
C ILE A 116 -5.84 13.05 -8.41
N SER A 117 -5.95 12.70 -9.70
CA SER A 117 -7.09 11.91 -10.19
C SER A 117 -7.21 10.57 -9.47
N GLN A 118 -8.45 10.11 -9.21
CA GLN A 118 -8.70 8.81 -8.58
C GLN A 118 -8.05 7.65 -9.36
N ASN A 119 -8.04 7.72 -10.70
CA ASN A 119 -7.38 6.74 -11.55
C ASN A 119 -5.86 6.68 -11.30
N THR A 120 -5.21 7.83 -11.10
CA THR A 120 -3.78 7.89 -10.76
C THR A 120 -3.51 7.30 -9.38
N VAL A 121 -4.35 7.61 -8.38
CA VAL A 121 -4.27 7.04 -7.03
C VAL A 121 -4.44 5.51 -7.07
N SER A 122 -5.43 5.02 -7.82
CA SER A 122 -5.67 3.58 -8.02
C SER A 122 -4.46 2.87 -8.64
N ARG A 123 -3.89 3.45 -9.71
CA ARG A 123 -2.68 2.92 -10.37
C ARG A 123 -1.47 2.88 -9.44
N MET A 124 -1.33 3.88 -8.55
CA MET A 124 -0.29 3.88 -7.51
C MET A 124 -0.50 2.75 -6.51
N LEU A 125 -1.71 2.63 -5.94
CA LEU A 125 -2.06 1.59 -4.95
C LEU A 125 -1.90 0.17 -5.50
N ASN A 126 -2.08 0.00 -6.81
CA ASN A 126 -1.91 -1.28 -7.48
C ASN A 126 -0.49 -1.53 -7.99
N ASN A 127 0.44 -0.59 -7.78
CA ASN A 127 1.79 -0.62 -8.33
C ASN A 127 1.80 -0.87 -9.86
N GLU A 128 0.86 -0.27 -10.58
CA GLU A 128 0.71 -0.41 -12.03
C GLU A 128 1.64 0.55 -12.80
N VAL A 129 2.03 1.65 -12.18
CA VAL A 129 2.86 2.69 -12.78
C VAL A 129 3.89 3.22 -11.80
N SER A 130 5.05 3.62 -12.32
CA SER A 130 5.98 4.44 -11.55
C SER A 130 5.40 5.85 -11.41
N VAL A 131 5.16 6.27 -10.18
CA VAL A 131 4.53 7.55 -9.85
C VAL A 131 5.59 8.64 -9.79
N SER A 132 5.27 9.83 -10.32
CA SER A 132 6.19 10.97 -10.24
C SER A 132 6.38 11.42 -8.79
N VAL A 133 7.56 11.96 -8.47
CA VAL A 133 7.85 12.56 -7.15
C VAL A 133 6.86 13.68 -6.82
N SER A 134 6.42 14.46 -7.82
CA SER A 134 5.40 15.50 -7.63
C SER A 134 4.04 14.94 -7.21
N THR A 135 3.65 13.78 -7.74
CA THR A 135 2.38 13.12 -7.38
C THR A 135 2.49 12.51 -5.98
N LEU A 136 3.63 11.91 -5.64
CA LEU A 136 3.92 11.43 -4.29
C LEU A 136 3.83 12.56 -3.26
N GLU A 137 4.42 13.72 -3.53
CA GLU A 137 4.39 14.87 -2.63
C GLU A 137 2.97 15.45 -2.49
N ALA A 138 2.22 15.57 -3.59
CA ALA A 138 0.84 16.06 -3.56
C ALA A 138 -0.09 15.14 -2.74
N ILE A 139 0.05 13.82 -2.91
CA ILE A 139 -0.70 12.83 -2.12
C ILE A 139 -0.31 12.94 -0.65
N ALA A 140 0.99 12.97 -0.32
CA ALA A 140 1.44 13.01 1.06
C ALA A 140 1.04 14.32 1.77
N SER A 141 1.10 15.45 1.06
CA SER A 141 0.70 16.76 1.58
C SER A 141 -0.76 16.79 2.00
N ALA A 142 -1.64 16.04 1.34
CA ALA A 142 -3.04 15.91 1.76
C ALA A 142 -3.18 15.28 3.16
N PHE A 143 -2.25 14.41 3.56
CA PHE A 143 -2.18 13.83 4.91
C PHE A 143 -1.39 14.69 5.90
N GLY A 144 -0.89 15.87 5.50
CA GLY A 144 0.04 16.66 6.30
C GLY A 144 1.41 15.99 6.49
N ARG A 145 1.81 15.16 5.52
CA ARG A 145 3.07 14.38 5.50
C ARG A 145 3.90 14.71 4.27
N HIS A 146 5.11 14.17 4.20
CA HIS A 146 6.01 14.35 3.07
C HIS A 146 6.07 13.11 2.15
N GLY A 147 6.31 13.34 0.86
CA GLY A 147 6.32 12.29 -0.17
C GLY A 147 7.40 11.24 0.04
N TYR A 148 8.56 11.60 0.59
CA TYR A 148 9.64 10.65 0.89
C TYR A 148 9.22 9.60 1.94
N GLU A 149 8.27 9.93 2.83
CA GLU A 149 7.81 9.00 3.86
C GLU A 149 7.05 7.81 3.28
N LEU A 150 6.44 7.98 2.10
CA LEU A 150 5.80 6.87 1.38
C LEU A 150 6.84 5.84 0.90
N LEU A 151 8.11 6.24 0.75
CA LEU A 151 9.17 5.38 0.23
C LEU A 151 9.94 4.62 1.33
N ILE A 152 9.67 4.93 2.61
CA ILE A 152 10.36 4.31 3.75
C ILE A 152 9.72 2.96 4.08
N HIS A 153 10.53 1.90 4.18
CA HIS A 153 10.02 0.59 4.56
C HIS A 153 9.56 0.59 6.04
N PRO A 154 8.37 0.08 6.40
CA PRO A 154 7.87 0.09 7.78
C PRO A 154 8.75 -0.63 8.81
N GLN A 155 9.57 -1.59 8.34
CA GLN A 155 10.52 -2.36 9.14
C GLN A 155 11.97 -1.96 8.86
N ASP A 156 12.21 -0.81 8.24
CA ASP A 156 13.56 -0.31 8.04
C ASP A 156 14.26 -0.12 9.39
N GLN A 157 15.24 -0.96 9.69
CA GLN A 157 16.00 -0.93 10.94
C GLN A 157 16.82 0.36 11.09
N SER A 158 17.06 1.09 10.00
CA SER A 158 17.72 2.39 10.02
C SER A 158 16.78 3.55 10.38
N THR A 159 15.47 3.30 10.44
CA THR A 159 14.48 4.34 10.75
C THR A 159 14.08 4.32 12.22
N ILE A 160 14.21 5.47 12.88
CA ILE A 160 13.73 5.66 14.27
C ILE A 160 12.23 5.98 14.23
N LYS A 161 11.43 5.27 15.01
CA LYS A 161 9.98 5.54 15.16
C LYS A 161 9.76 6.65 16.19
N TYR A 162 9.27 7.80 15.75
CA TYR A 162 8.87 8.93 16.59
C TYR A 162 7.75 9.75 15.94
N ASP A 163 7.14 10.66 16.71
CA ASP A 163 6.13 11.60 16.21
C ASP A 163 6.82 12.78 15.53
N ARG A 164 6.81 12.78 14.18
CA ARG A 164 7.47 13.80 13.35
C ARG A 164 6.85 15.19 13.52
N SER A 165 5.53 15.27 13.69
CA SER A 165 4.83 16.56 13.87
C SER A 165 5.25 17.21 15.18
N ARG A 166 5.33 16.42 16.27
CA ARG A 166 5.85 16.91 17.55
C ARG A 166 7.33 17.28 17.48
N TYR A 167 8.15 16.49 16.78
CA TYR A 167 9.56 16.79 16.58
C TYR A 167 9.79 18.09 15.80
N ALA A 168 9.00 18.33 14.74
CA ALA A 168 9.10 19.54 13.93
C ALA A 168 8.89 20.81 14.77
N LEU A 169 7.98 20.75 15.76
CA LEU A 169 7.64 21.83 16.68
C LEU A 169 8.69 22.09 17.77
N LEU A 170 9.69 21.22 17.94
CA LEU A 170 10.72 21.41 18.97
C LEU A 170 11.64 22.61 18.64
N PRO A 171 12.12 23.34 19.67
CA PRO A 171 13.19 24.31 19.51
C PRO A 171 14.46 23.65 18.95
N GLN A 172 15.27 24.42 18.21
CA GLN A 172 16.51 23.91 17.63
C GLN A 172 17.44 23.31 18.70
N SER A 173 17.54 23.95 19.87
CA SER A 173 18.35 23.44 20.98
C SER A 173 17.92 22.07 21.52
N GLU A 174 16.63 21.71 21.42
CA GLU A 174 16.15 20.38 21.80
C GLU A 174 16.43 19.36 20.70
N LYS A 175 16.35 19.77 19.42
CA LYS A 175 16.76 18.92 18.28
C LYS A 175 18.25 18.58 18.36
N ASP A 176 19.09 19.57 18.66
CA ASP A 176 20.54 19.39 18.79
C ASP A 176 20.90 18.40 19.92
N LYS A 177 20.15 18.41 21.03
CA LYS A 177 20.33 17.44 22.13
C LYS A 177 20.00 16.01 21.68
N ILE A 178 18.92 15.85 20.91
CA ILE A 178 18.50 14.54 20.38
C ILE A 178 19.58 14.00 19.43
N GLU A 179 20.08 14.84 18.51
CA GLU A 179 21.16 14.48 17.58
C GLU A 179 22.45 14.11 18.32
N SER A 180 22.87 14.92 19.30
CA SER A 180 24.06 14.66 20.11
C SER A 180 23.97 13.33 20.87
N TYR A 181 22.78 12.99 21.39
CA TYR A 181 22.57 11.75 22.11
C TYR A 181 22.62 10.53 21.17
N ILE A 182 22.04 10.63 19.98
CA ILE A 182 22.12 9.57 18.97
C ILE A 182 23.59 9.31 18.60
N GLU A 183 24.35 10.37 18.31
CA GLU A 183 25.78 10.26 17.99
C GLU A 183 26.58 9.65 19.13
N PHE A 184 26.31 10.08 20.37
CA PHE A 184 26.93 9.51 21.56
C PHE A 184 26.69 8.00 21.67
N VAL A 185 25.44 7.54 21.54
CA VAL A 185 25.09 6.11 21.61
C VAL A 185 25.76 5.31 20.49
N LEU A 186 25.83 5.85 19.27
CA LEU A 186 26.53 5.23 18.16
C LEU A 186 28.04 5.10 18.44
N SER A 187 28.66 6.15 19.00
CA SER A 187 30.10 6.15 19.33
C SER A 187 30.48 5.15 20.43
N GLN A 188 29.61 4.96 21.43
CA GLN A 188 29.81 3.98 22.51
C GLN A 188 29.82 2.55 21.99
N ASN A 189 28.89 2.22 21.08
CA ASN A 189 28.77 0.88 20.51
C ASN A 189 29.82 0.57 19.42
N ASN A 190 30.41 1.60 18.79
CA ASN A 190 31.55 1.42 17.90
C ASN A 190 32.83 1.07 18.67
N LYS A 191 33.05 1.67 19.86
CA LYS A 191 34.21 1.36 20.72
C LYS A 191 34.20 -0.05 21.30
N THR A 192 33.08 -0.76 21.26
CA THR A 192 32.95 -2.13 21.78
C THR A 192 33.19 -3.21 20.70
N LYS A 193 33.42 -2.79 19.44
CA LYS A 193 33.62 -3.70 18.29
C LYS A 193 35.09 -3.86 17.86
N ASP A 194 36.02 -3.15 18.51
CA ASP A 194 37.47 -3.37 18.42
C ASP A 194 37.95 -4.13 19.66
#